data_AF-A0A7X8PKY1-F1
#
_entry.id   AF-A0A7X8PKY1-F1
#
_cell.length_a   1.000
_cell.length_b   1.000
_cell.length_c   1.000
_cell.angle_alpha   90.00
_cell.angle_beta   90.00
_cell.angle_gamma   90.00
#
_symmetry.space_group_name_H-M   'P 1'
#
loop_
_entity.id
_entity.type
_entity.pdbx_description
1 polymer ?
#
loop_
_entity_poly.entity_id
_entity_poly.type
_entity_poly.pdbx_seq_one_letter_code
_entity_poly.pdbx_strand_id
1 'polypeptide(L)' 'MSGYIAELGAAFLCADLELTPEPGADHAAYIQGWLKVLKEDKRAIFSAAAHAQRAADFLHGLRSVADTKEGAAA' A
#
# COMPACT_ATOMS: atom_id res chain seq x y z
N MET A 1 -11.74 6.67 5.55
CA MET A 1 -11.44 5.88 4.33
C MET A 1 -9.94 5.85 4.00
N SER A 2 -9.14 6.84 4.41
CA SER A 2 -7.69 6.90 4.13
C SER A 2 -6.84 5.79 4.78
N GLY A 3 -7.19 5.35 5.99
CA GLY A 3 -6.43 4.30 6.70
C GLY A 3 -6.31 2.98 5.91
N TYR A 4 -7.40 2.53 5.30
CA TYR A 4 -7.43 1.29 4.52
C TYR A 4 -6.58 1.32 3.24
N ILE A 5 -6.45 2.50 2.63
CA ILE A 5 -5.62 2.68 1.42
C ILE A 5 -4.13 2.63 1.81
N ALA A 6 -3.78 3.22 2.96
CA ALA A 6 -2.41 3.19 3.48
C ALA A 6 -1.98 1.77 3.87
N GLU A 7 -2.85 0.99 4.51
CA GLU A 7 -2.58 -0.41 4.86
C GLU A 7 -2.37 -1.30 3.62
N LEU A 8 -3.24 -1.18 2.61
CA LEU A 8 -3.08 -1.87 1.33
C LEU A 8 -1.78 -1.46 0.61
N GLY A 9 -1.44 -0.16 0.63
CA GLY A 9 -0.20 0.35 0.05
C GLY A 9 1.04 -0.20 0.74
N ALA A 10 1.04 -0.26 2.07
CA ALA A 10 2.13 -0.85 2.84
C ALA A 10 2.29 -2.35 2.53
N ALA A 11 1.19 -3.09 2.44
CA ALA A 11 1.22 -4.52 2.08
C ALA A 11 1.79 -4.76 0.66
N PHE A 12 1.42 -3.92 -0.32
CA PHE A 12 1.96 -4.01 -1.68
C PHE A 12 3.47 -3.73 -1.72
N LEU A 13 3.94 -2.72 -0.98
CA LEU A 13 5.37 -2.42 -0.87
C LEU A 13 6.14 -3.52 -0.15
N CYS A 14 5.58 -4.10 0.92
CA CYS A 14 6.19 -5.24 1.60
C CYS A 14 6.34 -6.44 0.65
N ALA A 15 5.32 -6.71 -0.17
CA ALA A 15 5.38 -7.78 -1.16
C ALA A 15 6.44 -7.52 -2.24
N ASP A 16 6.57 -6.28 -2.73
CA ASP A 16 7.58 -5.92 -3.75
C ASP A 16 9.02 -5.96 -3.22
N LEU A 17 9.21 -5.56 -1.96
CA LEU A 17 10.52 -5.51 -1.31
C LEU A 17 10.95 -6.84 -0.66
N GLU A 18 10.16 -7.91 -0.85
CA GLU A 18 10.33 -9.21 -0.18
C GLU A 18 10.42 -9.09 1.36
N LEU A 19 9.79 -8.06 1.92
CA LEU A 19 9.70 -7.83 3.36
C LEU A 19 8.52 -8.61 3.91
N THR A 20 8.79 -9.51 4.85
CA THR A 20 7.71 -10.12 5.63
C THR A 20 7.28 -9.12 6.70
N PRO A 21 6.03 -8.60 6.66
CA PRO A 21 5.54 -7.76 7.75
C PRO A 21 5.38 -8.62 9.01
N GLU A 22 6.01 -8.22 10.11
CA GLU A 22 5.85 -8.86 11.41
C GLU A 22 4.41 -8.68 11.91
N PRO A 23 3.69 -9.76 12.31
CA PRO A 23 2.32 -9.64 12.78
C PRO A 23 2.24 -8.88 14.12
N GLY A 24 1.86 -7.61 14.06
CA GLY A 24 1.55 -6.81 15.25
C GLY A 24 0.15 -7.12 15.81
N ALA A 25 -0.04 -6.92 17.12
CA ALA A 25 -1.29 -7.23 17.82
C ALA A 25 -2.55 -6.49 17.29
N ASP A 26 -2.39 -5.42 16.50
CA ASP A 26 -3.48 -4.61 15.93
C ASP A 26 -3.87 -4.97 14.48
N HIS A 27 -3.25 -5.99 13.87
CA HIS A 27 -3.49 -6.34 12.45
C HIS A 27 -4.91 -6.89 12.15
N ALA A 28 -5.77 -7.09 13.15
CA ALA A 28 -7.14 -7.55 12.93
C ALA A 28 -8.18 -6.41 13.01
N ALA A 29 -7.81 -5.23 13.53
CA ALA A 29 -8.75 -4.14 13.77
C ALA A 29 -9.39 -3.61 12.48
N TYR A 30 -8.67 -3.67 11.35
CA TYR A 30 -9.18 -3.23 10.05
C TYR A 30 -10.17 -4.22 9.41
N ILE A 31 -10.14 -5.51 9.77
CA ILE A 31 -11.01 -6.54 9.17
C ILE A 31 -12.48 -6.22 9.44
N GLN A 32 -12.82 -5.79 10.65
CA GLN A 32 -14.19 -5.42 11.01
C GLN A 32 -14.69 -4.23 10.19
N GLY A 33 -13.82 -3.26 9.92
CA GLY A 33 -14.11 -2.11 9.09
C GLY A 33 -14.30 -2.45 7.62
N TRP A 34 -13.42 -3.29 7.06
CA TRP A 34 -13.55 -3.82 5.71
C TRP A 34 -14.83 -4.64 5.52
N LEU A 35 -15.22 -5.44 6.51
CA LEU A 35 -16.49 -6.18 6.49
C LEU A 35 -17.69 -5.24 6.41
N LYS A 36 -17.65 -4.08 7.06
CA LYS A 36 -18.71 -3.07 6.93
C LYS A 36 -18.73 -2.45 5.54
N VAL A 37 -17.58 -1.98 5.06
CA VAL A 37 -17.46 -1.34 3.73
C VAL A 37 -17.88 -2.30 2.61
N LEU A 38 -17.49 -3.57 2.68
CA LEU A 38 -17.82 -4.57 1.65
C LEU A 38 -19.28 -5.03 1.67
N LYS A 39 -19.97 -4.90 2.82
CA LYS A 39 -21.43 -5.12 2.90
C LYS A 39 -22.20 -4.02 2.17
N GLU A 40 -21.71 -2.78 2.20
CA GLU A 40 -22.31 -1.64 1.54
C GLU A 40 -21.91 -1.56 0.05
N ASP A 41 -20.64 -1.80 -0.27
CA ASP A 41 -20.11 -1.81 -1.64
C ASP A 41 -19.04 -2.91 -1.82
N LYS A 42 -19.44 -3.99 -2.50
CA LYS A 42 -18.54 -5.11 -2.83
C LYS A 42 -17.37 -4.71 -3.74
N ARG A 43 -17.46 -3.58 -4.44
CA ARG A 43 -16.42 -3.09 -5.36
C ARG A 43 -15.44 -2.13 -4.70
N ALA A 44 -15.70 -1.67 -3.48
CA ALA A 44 -14.86 -0.72 -2.75
C ALA A 44 -13.40 -1.18 -2.61
N ILE A 45 -13.17 -2.50 -2.49
CA ILE A 45 -11.81 -3.06 -2.38
C ILE A 45 -11.00 -2.89 -3.67
N PHE A 46 -11.62 -2.97 -4.85
CA PHE A 46 -10.92 -2.75 -6.12
C PHE A 46 -10.54 -1.28 -6.28
N SER A 47 -11.43 -0.36 -5.90
CA SER A 47 -11.15 1.08 -5.90
C SER A 47 -10.01 1.43 -4.94
N ALA A 48 -10.02 0.85 -3.74
CA ALA A 48 -8.95 1.05 -2.76
C ALA A 48 -7.62 0.46 -3.24
N ALA A 49 -7.63 -0.75 -3.79
CA ALA A 49 -6.45 -1.38 -4.39
C ALA A 49 -5.87 -0.55 -5.54
N ALA A 50 -6.71 0.00 -6.42
CA ALA A 50 -6.26 0.88 -7.51
C ALA A 50 -5.65 2.21 -7.01
N HIS A 51 -6.07 2.72 -5.84
CA HIS A 51 -5.42 3.87 -5.20
C HIS A 51 -4.09 3.47 -4.55
N ALA A 52 -4.07 2.32 -3.86
CA ALA A 52 -2.86 1.78 -3.25
C ALA A 52 -1.77 1.48 -4.28
N GLN A 53 -2.13 0.87 -5.42
CA GLN A 53 -1.18 0.61 -6.52
C GLN A 53 -0.56 1.90 -7.05
N ARG A 54 -1.37 2.93 -7.32
CA ARG A 54 -0.86 4.24 -7.76
C ARG A 54 0.10 4.88 -6.75
N ALA A 55 -0.15 4.69 -5.45
CA ALA A 55 0.74 5.18 -4.40
C ALA A 55 2.06 4.39 -4.36
N ALA A 56 2.01 3.06 -4.51
CA ALA A 56 3.21 2.22 -4.61
C ALA A 56 4.03 2.57 -5.85
N ASP A 57 3.40 2.65 -7.03
CA ASP A 57 4.06 3.03 -8.28
C ASP A 57 4.77 4.39 -8.18
N PHE A 58 4.13 5.37 -7.53
CA PHE A 58 4.73 6.68 -7.26
C PHE A 58 6.00 6.57 -6.42
N LEU A 59 5.98 5.76 -5.35
CA LEU A 59 7.14 5.55 -4.49
C LEU A 59 8.28 4.83 -5.22
N HIS A 60 7.98 3.85 -6.07
CA HIS A 60 8.98 3.22 -6.94
C HIS A 60 9.56 4.22 -7.96
N GLY A 61 8.73 5.08 -8.54
CA GLY A 61 9.18 6.17 -9.40
C GLY A 61 10.18 7.10 -8.71
N LEU A 62 9.94 7.45 -7.44
CA LEU A 62 10.87 8.25 -6.64
C LEU A 62 12.22 7.54 -6.41
N ARG A 63 12.23 6.21 -6.23
CA ARG A 63 13.45 5.41 -6.10
C ARG A 63 14.32 5.52 -7.36
N SER A 64 13.72 5.45 -8.55
CA SER A 64 14.45 5.55 -9.83
C SER A 64 15.06 6.95 -10.07
N VAL A 65 14.37 8.00 -9.65
CA VAL A 65 14.86 9.39 -9.73
C VAL A 65 16.01 9.63 -8.75
N ALA A 66 15.97 9.02 -7.56
CA ALA A 66 17.07 9.09 -6.60
C ALA A 66 18.35 8.44 -7.15
N ASP A 67 18.24 7.25 -7.75
CA ASP A 67 19.36 6.52 -8.35
C ASP A 67 20.01 7.28 -9.51
N THR A 68 19.21 7.99 -10.31
CA THR A 68 19.69 8.86 -11.40
C THR A 68 20.45 10.09 -10.89
N LYS A 69 20.11 10.60 -9.70
CA LYS A 69 20.79 11.76 -9.10
C LYS A 69 22.13 11.40 -8.44
N GLU A 70 22.27 10.19 -7.89
CA GLU A 70 23.55 9.72 -7.34
C GLU A 70 24.58 9.40 -8.44
N GLY A 71 24.15 8.84 -9.58
CA GLY A 71 25.04 8.55 -10.71
C GLY A 71 25.54 9.78 -11.48
N ALA A 72 24.86 10.93 -11.38
CA ALA A 72 25.27 12.18 -12.04
C ALA A 72 26.21 13.05 -11.18
N ALA A 73 26.39 12.70 -9.90
CA ALA A 73 27.24 13.42 -8.95
C ALA A 73 28.56 12.68 -8.64
N ALA A 74 28.84 11.55 -9.32
CA ALA A 74 30.04 10.74 -9.19
C ALA A 74 31.03 10.96 -10.34
#